data_AF-A0ABD0R1A9-F1
#
_entry.id   AF-A0ABD0R1A9-F1
#
_cell.length_a   1.000
_cell.length_b   1.000
_cell.length_c   1.000
_cell.angle_alpha   90.00
_cell.angle_beta   90.00
_cell.angle_gamma   90.00
#
_symmetry.space_group_name_H-M   'P 1'
#
loop_
_entity.id
_entity.type
_entity.pdbx_description
1 polymer ?
#
loop_
_entity_poly.entity_id
_entity_poly.type
_entity_poly.pdbx_seq_one_letter_code
_entity_poly.pdbx_strand_id
1 'polypeptide(L)'
;EKLRVLGYNHNGEWCEAQTKNGQGWVPSNYITPVNSLEKHSWYHGPVSRNAAEYLLSSGINGSFLVRESESSPGQRSISLRYEGRVYHYRINTASDGK
;
A
#
# COMPACT_ATOMS: atom_id res chain seq x y z
N GLU A 1 -13.72 1.26 -7.53
CA GLU A 1 -14.82 2.26 -7.52
C GLU A 1 -14.29 3.57 -6.94
N LYS A 2 -14.80 4.73 -7.36
CA LYS A 2 -14.38 6.03 -6.80
C LYS A 2 -15.48 6.56 -5.90
N LEU A 3 -15.09 7.08 -4.74
CA LEU A 3 -15.97 7.74 -3.79
C LEU A 3 -15.41 9.11 -3.43
N ARG A 4 -16.28 9.98 -2.93
CA ARG A 4 -15.90 11.29 -2.37
C ARG A 4 -16.08 11.25 -0.87
N VAL A 5 -15.03 11.59 -0.13
CA VAL A 5 -15.10 11.75 1.33
C VAL A 5 -15.72 13.11 1.65
N LEU A 6 -16.72 13.13 2.52
CA LEU A 6 -17.45 14.32 2.97
C LEU A 6 -16.98 14.79 4.35
N GLY A 7 -16.62 13.86 5.24
CA GLY A 7 -16.15 14.14 6.58
C GLY A 7 -15.70 12.88 7.32
N TYR A 8 -15.10 13.08 8.49
CA TYR A 8 -14.67 12.01 9.39
C TYR A 8 -15.41 12.10 10.72
N ASN A 9 -15.54 10.96 11.41
CA ASN A 9 -16.00 10.95 12.79
C ASN A 9 -14.89 11.46 13.73
N HIS A 10 -15.20 11.57 15.03
CA HIS A 10 -14.30 12.19 16.02
C HIS A 10 -12.93 11.49 16.17
N ASN A 11 -12.84 10.19 15.92
CA ASN A 11 -11.61 9.41 16.02
C ASN A 11 -10.95 9.11 14.65
N GLY A 12 -11.57 9.52 13.54
CA GLY A 12 -11.05 9.33 12.19
C GLY A 12 -11.16 7.91 11.62
N GLU A 13 -11.69 6.94 12.35
CA GLU A 13 -11.78 5.55 11.91
C GLU A 13 -12.85 5.33 10.82
N TRP A 14 -13.83 6.23 10.78
CA TRP A 14 -14.92 6.19 9.82
C TRP A 14 -15.03 7.51 9.07
N CYS A 15 -15.33 7.41 7.78
CA CYS A 15 -15.62 8.58 6.95
C CYS A 15 -16.99 8.46 6.30
N GLU A 16 -17.67 9.59 6.20
CA GLU A 16 -18.90 9.69 5.43
C GLU A 16 -18.51 9.86 3.96
N ALA A 17 -18.96 8.93 3.12
CA ALA A 17 -18.57 8.82 1.72
C ALA A 17 -19.78 8.85 0.79
N GLN A 18 -19.61 9.47 -0.37
CA GLN A 18 -20.58 9.50 -1.45
C GLN A 18 -20.07 8.71 -2.66
N THR A 19 -20.90 7.77 -3.11
CA THR A 19 -20.70 6.98 -4.33
C THR A 19 -21.76 7.35 -5.38
N LYS A 20 -21.71 6.73 -6.56
CA LYS A 20 -22.80 6.85 -7.54
C LYS A 20 -24.12 6.25 -7.06
N ASN A 21 -24.04 5.33 -6.09
CA ASN A 21 -25.18 4.52 -5.64
C ASN A 21 -25.80 5.05 -4.34
N GLY A 22 -25.24 6.12 -3.74
CA GLY A 22 -25.73 6.70 -2.50
C GLY A 22 -24.62 7.23 -1.59
N GLN A 23 -25.01 7.58 -0.37
CA GLN A 23 -24.15 8.12 0.68
C GLN A 23 -24.22 7.23 1.92
N GLY A 24 -23.10 7.08 2.62
CA GLY A 24 -23.03 6.30 3.86
C GLY A 24 -21.64 6.32 4.48
N TRP A 25 -21.49 5.66 5.62
CA TRP A 25 -20.23 5.57 6.33
C TRP A 25 -19.41 4.37 5.87
N VAL A 26 -18.12 4.57 5.64
CA VAL A 26 -17.14 3.51 5.32
C VAL A 26 -15.92 3.61 6.24
N PRO A 27 -15.27 2.48 6.58
CA PRO A 27 -14.05 2.51 7.38
C PRO A 27 -12.91 3.20 6.61
N SER A 28 -12.20 4.10 7.27
CA SER A 28 -11.13 4.91 6.66
C SER A 28 -9.97 4.07 6.12
N ASN A 29 -9.68 2.90 6.71
CA ASN A 29 -8.61 2.00 6.28
C ASN A 29 -8.96 1.16 5.02
N TYR A 30 -10.20 1.26 4.52
CA TYR A 30 -10.63 0.62 3.27
C TYR A 30 -10.59 1.58 2.08
N ILE A 31 -10.22 2.84 2.32
CA ILE A 31 -10.17 3.87 1.30
C ILE A 31 -8.80 4.52 1.28
N THR A 32 -8.44 5.08 0.13
CA THR A 32 -7.19 5.82 -0.03
C THR A 32 -7.35 6.87 -1.12
N PRO A 33 -6.64 8.02 -1.03
CA PRO A 33 -6.65 9.00 -2.10
C PRO A 33 -6.27 8.41 -3.45
N VAL A 34 -6.91 8.89 -4.53
CA VAL A 34 -6.69 8.37 -5.90
C VAL A 34 -5.27 8.67 -6.42
N ASN A 35 -4.59 9.64 -5.83
CA ASN A 35 -3.19 9.98 -6.11
C ASN A 35 -2.18 9.26 -5.19
N SER A 36 -2.65 8.44 -4.25
CA SER A 36 -1.80 7.72 -3.31
C SER A 36 -1.21 6.45 -3.92
N LEU A 37 -0.05 6.00 -3.40
CA LEU A 37 0.55 4.72 -3.80
C LEU A 37 -0.30 3.53 -3.32
N GLU A 38 -0.94 3.68 -2.17
CA GLU A 38 -1.79 2.71 -1.49
C GLU A 38 -2.99 2.27 -2.34
N LYS A 39 -3.32 2.99 -3.42
CA LYS A 39 -4.35 2.55 -4.38
C LYS A 39 -3.92 1.32 -5.18
N HIS A 40 -2.61 1.07 -5.28
CA HIS A 40 -2.07 -0.01 -6.07
C HIS A 40 -1.91 -1.25 -5.20
N SER A 41 -2.41 -2.38 -5.69
CA SER A 41 -2.33 -3.67 -4.98
C SER A 41 -0.91 -4.14 -4.68
N TRP A 42 0.10 -3.63 -5.41
CA TRP A 42 1.50 -3.94 -5.18
C TRP A 42 2.15 -3.07 -4.11
N TYR A 43 1.51 -2.00 -3.64
CA TYR A 43 2.05 -1.17 -2.55
C TYR A 43 1.44 -1.60 -1.22
N HIS A 44 2.28 -2.15 -0.34
CA HIS A 44 1.83 -2.71 0.94
C HIS A 44 2.15 -1.82 2.15
N GLY A 45 2.76 -0.65 1.94
CA GLY A 45 3.13 0.25 3.03
C GLY A 45 4.13 -0.39 4.00
N PRO A 46 3.95 -0.24 5.34
CA PRO A 46 4.90 -0.71 6.34
C PRO A 46 4.85 -2.25 6.47
N VAL A 47 5.75 -2.92 5.76
CA VAL A 47 5.83 -4.39 5.75
C VAL A 47 7.28 -4.82 5.98
N SER A 48 7.45 -5.69 6.97
CA SER A 48 8.73 -6.32 7.28
C SER A 48 9.25 -7.15 6.10
N ARG A 49 10.56 -7.38 6.06
CA ARG A 49 11.15 -8.28 5.06
C ARG A 49 10.53 -9.68 5.12
N ASN A 50 10.36 -10.22 6.32
CA ASN A 50 9.82 -11.57 6.52
C ASN A 50 8.34 -11.66 6.13
N ALA A 51 7.56 -10.62 6.43
CA ALA A 51 6.16 -10.55 6.02
C ALA A 51 6.03 -10.46 4.49
N ALA A 52 6.95 -9.75 3.82
CA ALA A 52 7.00 -9.72 2.35
C ALA A 52 7.34 -11.09 1.74
N GLU A 53 8.29 -11.82 2.33
CA GLU A 53 8.61 -13.19 1.92
C GLU A 53 7.41 -14.13 2.10
N TYR A 54 6.69 -14.00 3.22
CA TYR A 54 5.45 -14.76 3.47
C TYR A 54 4.36 -14.44 2.44
N LEU A 55 4.10 -13.15 2.16
CA LEU A 55 3.12 -12.73 1.16
C LEU A 55 3.46 -13.24 -0.24
N LEU A 56 4.74 -13.28 -0.58
CA LEU A 56 5.21 -13.80 -1.87
C LEU A 56 5.32 -15.33 -1.90
N SER A 57 5.12 -16.04 -0.79
CA SER A 57 5.26 -17.51 -0.70
C SER A 57 4.26 -18.30 -1.56
N SER A 58 3.13 -17.69 -1.91
CA SER A 58 2.15 -18.24 -2.86
C SER A 58 2.20 -17.59 -4.26
N GLY A 59 3.10 -16.63 -4.46
CA GLY A 59 3.26 -15.92 -5.74
C GLY A 59 3.87 -16.77 -6.86
N ILE A 60 3.60 -16.38 -8.10
CA ILE A 60 4.25 -16.92 -9.31
C ILE A 60 5.56 -16.17 -9.62
N ASN A 61 6.34 -16.67 -10.58
CA ASN A 61 7.50 -15.95 -11.11
C ASN A 61 7.08 -14.55 -11.60
N GLY A 62 7.79 -13.51 -11.15
CA GLY A 62 7.47 -12.12 -11.44
C GLY A 62 6.56 -11.44 -10.41
N SER A 63 6.00 -12.18 -9.43
CA SER A 63 5.18 -11.56 -8.36
C SER A 63 6.04 -10.60 -7.54
N PHE A 64 5.53 -9.41 -7.25
CA PHE A 64 6.29 -8.41 -6.52
C PHE A 64 5.40 -7.56 -5.61
N LEU A 65 6.05 -6.89 -4.65
CA LEU A 65 5.45 -5.83 -3.86
C LEU A 65 6.48 -4.74 -3.54
N VAL A 66 6.00 -3.53 -3.33
CA VAL A 66 6.73 -2.39 -2.78
C VAL A 66 6.33 -2.24 -1.32
N ARG A 67 7.34 -2.12 -0.46
CA ARG A 67 7.17 -1.95 0.99
C ARG A 67 8.06 -0.83 1.51
N GLU A 68 7.61 -0.20 2.58
CA GLU A 68 8.40 0.69 3.42
C GLU A 68 9.10 -0.13 4.51
N SER A 69 10.36 0.21 4.78
CA SER A 69 11.14 -0.47 5.81
C SER A 69 10.67 -0.05 7.19
N GLU A 70 10.16 -0.99 7.99
CA GLU A 70 9.79 -0.72 9.39
C GLU A 70 10.97 -0.21 10.22
N SER A 71 12.18 -0.70 9.95
CA SER A 71 13.41 -0.28 10.63
C SER A 71 14.04 1.00 10.08
N SER A 72 13.53 1.55 8.99
CA SER A 72 14.09 2.76 8.35
C SER A 72 12.98 3.55 7.68
N PRO A 73 12.25 4.39 8.45
CA PRO A 73 11.16 5.20 7.93
C PRO A 73 11.59 6.03 6.71
N GLY A 74 10.75 6.03 5.67
CA GLY A 74 11.04 6.71 4.40
C GLY A 74 11.89 5.92 3.41
N GLN A 75 12.47 4.77 3.80
CA GLN A 75 13.17 3.88 2.87
C GLN A 75 12.20 2.85 2.27
N ARG A 76 12.23 2.72 0.95
CA ARG A 76 11.40 1.76 0.21
C ARG A 76 12.22 0.64 -0.39
N SER A 77 11.57 -0.50 -0.60
CA SER A 77 12.17 -1.64 -1.28
C SER A 77 11.15 -2.38 -2.14
N ILE A 78 11.59 -2.91 -3.27
CA ILE A 78 10.86 -3.88 -4.08
C ILE A 78 11.25 -5.27 -3.58
N SER A 79 10.26 -6.09 -3.24
CA SER A 79 10.46 -7.53 -3.03
C SER A 79 9.87 -8.27 -4.23
N LEU A 80 10.67 -9.06 -4.93
CA LEU A 80 10.33 -9.73 -6.19
C LEU A 80 10.57 -11.23 -6.05
N ARG A 81 9.57 -12.04 -6.37
CA ARG A 81 9.70 -13.48 -6.47
C ARG A 81 10.10 -13.89 -7.89
N TYR A 82 11.18 -14.65 -8.02
CA TYR A 82 11.61 -15.26 -9.27
C TYR A 82 12.31 -16.58 -9.00
N GLU A 83 11.98 -17.62 -9.76
CA GLU A 83 12.56 -18.98 -9.64
C GLU A 83 12.57 -19.51 -8.20
N GLY A 84 11.44 -19.34 -7.50
CA GLY A 84 11.27 -19.84 -6.13
C GLY A 84 12.03 -19.07 -5.04
N ARG A 85 12.69 -17.96 -5.38
CA ARG A 85 13.42 -17.09 -4.45
C ARG A 85 12.83 -15.69 -4.42
N VAL A 86 12.98 -15.02 -3.28
CA VAL A 86 12.59 -13.61 -3.12
C VAL A 86 13.85 -12.75 -3.11
N TYR A 87 13.89 -11.79 -4.02
CA TYR A 87 14.94 -10.78 -4.16
C TYR A 87 14.43 -9.46 -3.58
N HIS A 88 15.32 -8.69 -2.96
CA HIS A 88 14.98 -7.37 -2.43
C HIS A 88 15.88 -6.30 -3.04
N TYR A 89 15.25 -5.30 -3.65
CA TYR A 89 15.92 -4.16 -4.27
C TYR A 89 15.56 -2.89 -3.53
N ARG A 90 16.54 -2.12 -3.09
CA ARG A 90 16.31 -0.83 -2.44
C ARG A 90 15.90 0.21 -3.49
N ILE A 91 14.85 0.97 -3.19
CA ILE A 91 14.47 2.14 -3.99
C ILE A 91 15.19 3.33 -3.37
N ASN A 92 16.15 3.90 -4.11
CA ASN A 92 16.82 5.12 -3.72
C ASN A 92 16.01 6.31 -4.22
N THR A 93 15.50 7.13 -3.30
CA THR A 93 14.90 8.42 -3.63
C THR A 93 16.01 9.44 -3.83
N ALA A 94 16.04 10.10 -4.99
CA ALA A 94 16.96 11.19 -5.26
C ALA A 94 16.70 12.35 -4.29
N SER A 95 17.74 13.11 -3.95
CA SER A 95 17.65 14.22 -2.99
C SER A 95 16.78 15.39 -3.47
N ASP A 96 16.49 15.47 -4.77
CA ASP A 96 15.59 16.46 -5.37
C ASP A 96 14.13 15.99 -5.45
N GLY A 97 13.84 14.75 -5.02
CA GLY A 97 12.48 14.21 -4.96
C GLY A 97 11.77 14.07 -6.30
N LYS A 98 12.52 14.09 -7.41
CA LYS A 98 12.02 13.89 -8.77
C LYS A 98 12.06 12.42 -9.19
#